data_AF-J9GCK5-F1
#
_entry.id   AF-J9GCK5-F1
#
_cell.length_a   1.000
_cell.length_b   1.000
_cell.length_c   1.000
_cell.angle_alpha   90.00
_cell.angle_beta   90.00
_cell.angle_gamma   90.00
#
_symmetry.space_group_name_H-M   'P 1'
#
loop_
_entity.id
_entity.type
_entity.pdbx_description
1 polymer ?
#
loop_
_entity_poly.entity_id
_entity_poly.type
_entity_poly.pdbx_seq_one_letter_code
_entity_poly.pdbx_strand_id
1 'polypeptide(L)'
;MSPVLLQTALEASRLYPDHLVLWHSSSKLEDTAQAVNCEGHAFGFEHTARLQLDCLLPMPWNKLFSRLLIQSQGLHFNPNYTLGEDLLFCLDYMHALKTQGGQGVFALNTPLTFYEQDVSNSLTHRLRSDYFELWQTLYNRLFFDCTKVFHCPKEDLAQLHRAVLQTIAAGARDLLLRGEGSLRKRRRQVRSVLKDPWLQGHVCAMRESGLYSPYEPGLFLCSPRLIQSSFEQRETNPSRFYYLQSLGQALRCRNPFCHRRS
;
A
#
# COMPACT_ATOMS: atom_id res chain seq x y z
N MET A 1 11.17 11.06 16.34
CA MET A 1 10.03 11.81 15.76
C MET A 1 10.34 13.29 15.89
N SER A 2 9.72 14.14 15.07
CA SER A 2 9.81 15.60 15.18
C SER A 2 9.35 16.07 16.56
N PRO A 3 10.03 17.06 17.19
CA PRO A 3 9.61 17.63 18.47
C PRO A 3 8.26 18.38 18.37
N VAL A 4 7.89 18.84 17.18
CA VAL A 4 6.66 19.61 16.93
C VAL A 4 5.50 18.75 16.42
N LEU A 5 5.67 17.42 16.30
CA LEU A 5 4.70 16.53 15.66
C LEU A 5 3.29 16.70 16.22
N LEU A 6 3.14 16.57 17.55
CA LEU A 6 1.82 16.59 18.17
C LEU A 6 1.16 17.97 18.03
N GLN A 7 1.93 19.04 18.19
CA GLN A 7 1.42 20.40 18.04
C GLN A 7 0.95 20.66 16.60
N THR A 8 1.79 20.35 15.61
CA THR A 8 1.45 20.48 14.19
C THR A 8 0.20 19.67 13.82
N ALA A 9 0.13 18.40 14.24
CA ALA A 9 -1.02 17.55 13.92
C ALA A 9 -2.31 18.05 14.57
N LEU A 10 -2.27 18.52 15.82
CA LEU A 10 -3.42 19.09 16.52
C LEU A 10 -3.89 20.40 15.88
N GLU A 11 -2.96 21.28 15.50
CA GLU A 11 -3.28 22.54 14.83
C GLU A 11 -3.90 22.27 13.44
N ALA A 12 -3.32 21.36 12.65
CA ALA A 12 -3.90 20.94 11.39
C ALA A 12 -5.32 20.34 11.57
N SER A 13 -5.53 19.55 12.62
CA SER A 13 -6.85 18.97 12.92
C SER A 13 -7.88 20.02 13.31
N ARG A 14 -7.47 21.15 13.92
CA ARG A 14 -8.39 22.28 14.18
C ARG A 14 -8.75 23.04 12.91
N LEU A 15 -7.80 23.16 11.98
CA LEU A 15 -8.02 23.81 10.67
C LEU A 15 -8.88 22.94 9.74
N TYR A 16 -8.79 21.62 9.87
CA TYR A 16 -9.51 20.64 9.06
C TYR A 16 -10.25 19.63 9.94
N PRO A 17 -11.29 20.05 10.69
CA PRO A 17 -11.97 19.22 11.69
C PRO A 17 -12.68 18.00 11.09
N ASP A 18 -13.10 18.08 9.83
CA ASP A 18 -13.79 17.01 9.12
C ASP A 18 -12.85 16.08 8.35
N HIS A 19 -11.54 16.21 8.52
CA HIS A 19 -10.53 15.41 7.84
C HIS A 19 -9.67 14.62 8.81
N LEU A 20 -9.27 13.42 8.39
CA LEU A 20 -8.19 12.69 9.04
C LEU A 20 -6.84 13.33 8.70
N VAL A 21 -6.14 13.85 9.69
CA VAL A 21 -4.79 14.41 9.49
C VAL A 21 -3.76 13.29 9.41
N LEU A 22 -2.91 13.34 8.38
CA LEU A 22 -1.80 12.41 8.20
C LEU A 22 -0.51 13.13 7.76
N TRP A 23 0.62 12.44 7.87
CA TRP A 23 1.94 12.94 7.47
C TRP A 23 2.83 11.86 6.86
N HIS A 24 3.88 12.29 6.18
CA HIS A 24 4.93 11.40 5.68
C HIS A 24 5.98 11.08 6.74
N SER A 25 6.69 9.97 6.55
CA SER A 25 7.94 9.68 7.26
C SER A 25 9.13 10.01 6.37
N SER A 26 10.21 10.52 6.94
CA SER A 26 11.51 10.60 6.27
C SER A 26 12.41 9.40 6.61
N SER A 27 13.34 9.11 5.72
CA SER A 27 14.46 8.18 5.94
C SER A 27 15.66 8.86 6.61
N LYS A 28 15.54 10.13 7.01
CA LYS A 28 16.55 10.90 7.74
C LYS A 28 15.90 11.71 8.85
N LEU A 29 16.54 11.78 10.01
CA LEU A 29 15.97 12.48 11.17
C LEU A 29 15.97 13.99 10.95
N GLU A 30 17.01 14.51 10.31
CA GLU A 30 17.20 15.93 9.98
C GLU A 30 16.15 16.49 9.02
N ASP A 31 15.50 15.65 8.22
CA ASP A 31 14.43 16.06 7.32
C ASP A 31 13.09 16.26 8.05
N THR A 32 12.97 15.82 9.31
CA THR A 32 11.74 15.99 10.07
C THR A 32 11.54 17.45 10.52
N ALA A 33 10.29 17.90 10.55
CA ALA A 33 9.96 19.29 10.90
C ALA A 33 10.60 19.72 12.24
N GLN A 34 11.23 20.90 12.27
CA GLN A 34 11.79 21.48 13.50
C GLN A 34 10.94 22.61 14.07
N ALA A 35 10.02 23.16 13.26
CA ALA A 35 9.07 24.19 13.65
C ALA A 35 7.66 23.79 13.22
N VAL A 36 6.66 24.30 13.92
CA VAL A 36 5.25 24.04 13.62
C VAL A 36 4.93 24.55 12.21
N ASN A 37 4.40 23.67 11.36
CA ASN A 37 3.97 24.01 10.00
C ASN A 37 2.77 23.14 9.60
N CYS A 38 1.61 23.77 9.39
CA CYS A 38 0.37 23.09 9.02
C CYS A 38 0.06 23.13 7.51
N GLU A 39 1.04 23.49 6.67
CA GLU A 39 0.88 23.41 5.22
C GLU A 39 0.66 21.97 4.75
N GLY A 40 -0.30 21.81 3.85
CA GLY A 40 -0.73 20.51 3.39
C GLY A 40 -1.83 20.61 2.35
N HIS A 41 -2.38 19.45 2.00
CA HIS A 41 -3.43 19.33 1.00
C HIS A 41 -4.58 18.47 1.54
N ALA A 42 -5.80 18.97 1.38
CA ALA A 42 -7.02 18.20 1.62
C ALA A 42 -7.41 17.41 0.37
N PHE A 43 -7.91 16.20 0.55
CA PHE A 43 -8.42 15.36 -0.51
C PHE A 43 -9.54 14.47 0.00
N GLY A 44 -10.50 14.19 -0.88
CA GLY A 44 -11.64 13.37 -0.56
C GLY A 44 -11.28 11.88 -0.42
N PHE A 45 -12.25 11.11 0.08
CA PHE A 45 -12.09 9.66 0.26
C PHE A 45 -11.80 8.91 -1.04
N GLU A 46 -12.17 9.45 -2.21
CA GLU A 46 -11.87 8.88 -3.52
C GLU A 46 -10.36 8.69 -3.77
N HIS A 47 -9.50 9.35 -3.00
CA HIS A 47 -8.05 9.16 -3.05
C HIS A 47 -7.52 8.03 -2.15
N THR A 48 -8.39 7.20 -1.55
CA THR A 48 -7.98 6.11 -0.63
C THR A 48 -7.07 5.10 -1.32
N ALA A 49 -7.36 4.71 -2.57
CA ALA A 49 -6.49 3.82 -3.34
C ALA A 49 -5.09 4.45 -3.53
N ARG A 50 -5.01 5.79 -3.68
CA ARG A 50 -3.74 6.49 -3.79
C ARG A 50 -2.95 6.47 -2.48
N LEU A 51 -3.63 6.66 -1.35
CA LEU A 51 -3.01 6.51 -0.03
C LEU A 51 -2.41 5.13 0.18
N GLN A 52 -3.07 4.06 -0.29
CA GLN A 52 -2.48 2.73 -0.28
C GLN A 52 -1.23 2.65 -1.16
N LEU A 53 -1.33 3.15 -2.40
CA LEU A 53 -0.25 3.09 -3.39
C LEU A 53 1.00 3.87 -2.99
N ASP A 54 0.83 4.91 -2.18
CA ASP A 54 1.92 5.72 -1.64
C ASP A 54 2.34 5.27 -0.23
N CYS A 55 1.87 4.08 0.20
CA CYS A 55 2.12 3.44 1.49
C CYS A 55 1.66 4.27 2.71
N LEU A 56 0.83 5.29 2.53
CA LEU A 56 0.34 6.14 3.60
C LEU A 56 -0.85 5.55 4.35
N LEU A 57 -1.69 4.75 3.69
CA LEU A 57 -2.88 4.16 4.30
C LEU A 57 -2.55 3.16 5.43
N PRO A 58 -1.70 2.13 5.22
CA PRO A 58 -1.54 1.02 6.17
C PRO A 58 -0.66 1.36 7.39
N MET A 59 -0.24 2.61 7.59
CA MET A 59 0.60 3.01 8.72
C MET A 59 -0.25 3.76 9.75
N PRO A 60 -0.67 3.20 10.88
CA PRO A 60 -1.48 3.95 11.85
C PRO A 60 -0.69 5.06 12.54
N TRP A 61 0.63 4.89 12.72
CA TRP A 61 1.48 5.85 13.42
C TRP A 61 1.74 7.17 12.67
N ASN A 62 1.25 7.31 11.43
CA ASN A 62 1.40 8.53 10.64
C ASN A 62 0.12 9.37 10.57
N LYS A 63 -0.80 9.18 11.52
CA LYS A 63 -2.13 9.79 11.57
C LYS A 63 -2.49 10.29 12.95
N LEU A 64 -3.32 11.32 13.00
CA LEU A 64 -3.97 11.76 14.23
C LEU A 64 -5.41 11.26 14.25
N PHE A 65 -5.68 10.26 15.09
CA PHE A 65 -7.02 9.69 15.24
C PHE A 65 -7.82 10.35 16.35
N SER A 66 -9.12 10.53 16.12
CA SER A 66 -10.07 10.95 17.15
C SER A 66 -10.37 9.79 18.08
N ARG A 67 -9.97 9.93 19.36
CA ARG A 67 -10.31 8.96 20.41
C ARG A 67 -11.82 8.78 20.55
N LEU A 68 -12.58 9.87 20.46
CA LEU A 68 -14.04 9.83 20.60
C LEU A 68 -14.67 8.97 19.49
N LEU A 69 -14.20 9.13 18.25
CA LEU A 69 -14.69 8.35 17.12
C LEU A 69 -14.33 6.87 17.26
N ILE A 70 -13.09 6.57 17.67
CA ILE A 70 -12.65 5.18 17.94
C ILE A 70 -13.56 4.51 18.97
N GLN A 71 -13.83 5.20 20.08
CA GLN A 71 -14.64 4.66 21.17
C GLN A 71 -16.12 4.52 20.77
N SER A 72 -16.70 5.52 20.10
CA SER A 72 -18.12 5.48 19.72
C SER A 72 -18.43 4.45 18.65
N GLN A 73 -17.46 4.11 17.81
CA GLN A 73 -17.59 3.10 16.75
C GLN A 73 -17.01 1.74 17.15
N GLY A 74 -16.47 1.60 18.37
CA GLY A 74 -15.89 0.34 18.86
C GLY A 74 -14.69 -0.15 18.05
N LEU A 75 -13.90 0.76 17.47
CA LEU A 75 -12.78 0.39 16.59
C LEU A 75 -11.62 -0.18 17.40
N HIS A 76 -11.08 -1.29 16.93
CA HIS A 76 -9.93 -1.96 17.55
C HIS A 76 -9.13 -2.72 16.48
N PHE A 77 -7.84 -2.92 16.73
CA PHE A 77 -7.05 -3.82 15.92
C PHE A 77 -7.56 -5.24 16.11
N ASN A 78 -7.76 -5.96 15.00
CA ASN A 78 -8.24 -7.33 15.05
C ASN A 78 -7.09 -8.27 15.43
N PRO A 79 -7.12 -8.91 16.62
CA PRO A 79 -6.00 -9.72 17.11
C PRO A 79 -5.82 -11.03 16.34
N ASN A 80 -6.78 -11.40 15.48
CA ASN A 80 -6.67 -12.59 14.63
C ASN A 80 -5.73 -12.36 13.43
N TYR A 81 -5.38 -11.10 13.13
CA TYR A 81 -4.43 -10.77 12.08
C TYR A 81 -3.06 -10.49 12.68
N THR A 82 -2.05 -11.19 12.17
CA THR A 82 -0.64 -11.00 12.52
C THR A 82 0.12 -10.14 11.51
N LEU A 83 -0.57 -9.74 10.44
CA LEU A 83 -0.09 -8.83 9.41
C LEU A 83 -1.30 -8.23 8.68
N GLY A 84 -1.30 -6.91 8.51
CA GLY A 84 -2.33 -6.17 7.79
C GLY A 84 -3.52 -5.72 8.64
N GLU A 85 -3.52 -6.03 9.94
CA GLU A 85 -4.43 -5.47 10.95
C GLU A 85 -4.42 -3.94 10.93
N ASP A 86 -3.26 -3.35 10.67
CA ASP A 86 -3.07 -1.91 10.56
C ASP A 86 -3.88 -1.29 9.40
N LEU A 87 -3.85 -1.95 8.24
CA LEU A 87 -4.64 -1.54 7.07
C LEU A 87 -6.13 -1.63 7.38
N LEU A 88 -6.57 -2.74 7.97
CA LEU A 88 -7.98 -2.96 8.32
C LEU A 88 -8.48 -1.90 9.30
N PHE A 89 -7.72 -1.61 10.36
CA PHE A 89 -8.04 -0.56 11.32
C PHE A 89 -8.16 0.82 10.64
N CYS A 90 -7.21 1.17 9.77
CA CYS A 90 -7.25 2.45 9.05
C CYS A 90 -8.47 2.55 8.12
N LEU A 91 -8.84 1.46 7.44
CA LEU A 91 -10.05 1.39 6.61
C LEU A 91 -11.32 1.54 7.44
N ASP A 92 -11.43 0.83 8.56
CA ASP A 92 -12.56 0.93 9.48
C ASP A 92 -12.71 2.36 10.04
N TYR A 93 -11.59 3.01 10.41
CA TYR A 93 -11.59 4.40 10.83
C TYR A 93 -12.04 5.36 9.72
N MET A 94 -11.54 5.20 8.49
CA MET A 94 -11.96 6.04 7.37
C MET A 94 -13.45 5.86 7.03
N HIS A 95 -13.96 4.63 7.11
CA HIS A 95 -15.38 4.33 6.95
C HIS A 95 -16.23 5.02 8.04
N ALA A 96 -15.81 4.89 9.30
CA ALA A 96 -16.44 5.56 10.43
C ALA A 96 -16.47 7.09 10.27
N LEU A 97 -15.33 7.68 9.89
CA LEU A 97 -15.22 9.12 9.67
C LEU A 97 -16.16 9.59 8.55
N LYS A 98 -16.18 8.89 7.42
CA LYS A 98 -17.10 9.19 6.30
C LYS A 98 -18.57 9.12 6.73
N THR A 99 -18.92 8.09 7.51
CA THR A 99 -20.31 7.89 7.99
C THR A 99 -20.77 9.02 8.90
N GLN A 100 -19.85 9.63 9.65
CA GLN A 100 -20.10 10.79 10.53
C GLN A 100 -20.03 12.14 9.80
N GLY A 101 -20.01 12.16 8.46
CA GLY A 101 -19.99 13.39 7.67
C GLY A 101 -18.59 13.98 7.45
N GLY A 102 -17.53 13.25 7.79
CA GLY A 102 -16.17 13.62 7.42
C GLY A 102 -16.02 13.78 5.90
N GLN A 103 -15.07 14.60 5.48
CA GLN A 103 -14.87 15.00 4.09
C GLN A 103 -13.70 14.27 3.42
N GLY A 104 -12.74 13.77 4.20
CA GLY A 104 -11.63 12.99 3.68
C GLY A 104 -10.40 13.04 4.56
N VAL A 105 -9.27 13.37 3.96
CA VAL A 105 -7.95 13.34 4.59
C VAL A 105 -7.21 14.64 4.30
N PHE A 106 -6.44 15.10 5.27
CA PHE A 106 -5.53 16.24 5.14
C PHE A 106 -4.09 15.73 5.31
N ALA A 107 -3.29 15.77 4.24
CA ALA A 107 -1.88 15.39 4.32
C ALA A 107 -0.99 16.61 4.51
N LEU A 108 -0.18 16.57 5.57
CA LEU A 108 0.86 17.55 5.81
C LEU A 108 2.01 17.37 4.82
N ASN A 109 2.54 18.49 4.31
CA ASN A 109 3.65 18.51 3.38
C ASN A 109 4.97 18.11 4.04
N THR A 110 5.16 18.47 5.30
CA THR A 110 6.39 18.19 6.04
C THR A 110 6.33 16.83 6.73
N PRO A 111 7.38 15.99 6.61
CA PRO A 111 7.43 14.74 7.37
C PRO A 111 7.59 15.04 8.87
N LEU A 112 6.78 14.37 9.69
CA LEU A 112 6.84 14.50 11.16
C LEU A 112 7.48 13.29 11.83
N THR A 113 7.54 12.16 11.14
CA THR A 113 8.17 10.93 11.61
C THR A 113 9.45 10.64 10.85
N PHE A 114 10.36 9.94 11.50
CA PHE A 114 11.53 9.33 10.89
C PHE A 114 11.37 7.82 11.03
N TYR A 115 11.67 7.08 9.97
CA TYR A 115 11.66 5.62 9.96
C TYR A 115 13.08 5.12 9.69
N GLU A 116 13.70 4.53 10.71
CA GLU A 116 15.00 3.89 10.59
C GLU A 116 14.82 2.54 9.92
N GLN A 117 15.36 2.38 8.71
CA GLN A 117 15.35 1.10 8.01
C GLN A 117 16.45 0.19 8.57
N ASP A 118 16.25 -0.35 9.77
CA ASP A 118 17.10 -1.45 10.24
C ASP A 118 16.68 -2.76 9.56
N VAL A 119 17.48 -3.17 8.58
CA VAL A 119 17.26 -4.39 7.79
C VAL A 119 17.46 -5.65 8.64
N SER A 120 18.13 -5.56 9.80
CA SER A 120 18.49 -6.72 10.62
C SER A 120 17.33 -7.29 11.45
N ASN A 121 16.36 -6.46 11.84
CA ASN A 121 15.22 -6.84 12.70
C ASN A 121 13.86 -6.81 11.99
N SER A 122 13.82 -6.63 10.68
CA SER A 122 12.55 -6.58 9.96
C SER A 122 11.85 -7.94 9.95
N LEU A 123 10.57 -7.98 10.36
CA LEU A 123 9.70 -9.15 10.27
C LEU A 123 9.55 -9.69 8.82
N THR A 124 10.00 -8.92 7.82
CA THR A 124 10.07 -9.31 6.39
C THR A 124 10.94 -10.55 6.12
N HIS A 125 11.74 -11.00 7.09
CA HIS A 125 12.59 -12.18 6.94
C HIS A 125 11.89 -13.50 7.26
N ARG A 126 10.64 -13.53 7.73
CA ARG A 126 9.93 -14.81 7.95
C ARG A 126 9.06 -15.15 6.75
N LEU A 127 9.41 -16.22 6.04
CA LEU A 127 8.53 -16.79 5.02
C LEU A 127 7.22 -17.22 5.69
N ARG A 128 6.09 -16.77 5.12
CA ARG A 128 4.76 -17.15 5.56
C ARG A 128 4.14 -18.13 4.59
N SER A 129 3.74 -19.29 5.09
CA SER A 129 3.07 -20.33 4.32
C SER A 129 1.64 -19.94 3.91
N ASP A 130 0.99 -19.06 4.67
CA ASP A 130 -0.38 -18.54 4.47
C ASP A 130 -0.40 -17.15 3.81
N TYR A 131 0.72 -16.75 3.20
CA TYR A 131 0.89 -15.43 2.58
C TYR A 131 -0.24 -15.11 1.58
N PHE A 132 -0.62 -16.07 0.73
CA PHE A 132 -1.55 -15.80 -0.35
C PHE A 132 -2.97 -15.56 0.16
N GLU A 133 -3.44 -16.42 1.05
CA GLU A 133 -4.76 -16.34 1.69
C GLU A 133 -4.92 -15.05 2.48
N LEU A 134 -3.86 -14.63 3.19
CA LEU A 134 -3.84 -13.37 3.92
C LEU A 134 -3.98 -12.17 2.97
N TRP A 135 -3.13 -12.08 1.94
CA TRP A 135 -3.18 -10.95 1.00
C TRP A 135 -4.48 -10.93 0.21
N GLN A 136 -5.03 -12.08 -0.16
CA GLN A 136 -6.34 -12.18 -0.78
C GLN A 136 -7.41 -11.55 0.13
N THR A 137 -7.40 -11.86 1.43
CA THR A 137 -8.34 -11.30 2.40
C THR A 137 -8.20 -9.77 2.51
N LEU A 138 -6.97 -9.28 2.71
CA LEU A 138 -6.69 -7.85 2.85
C LEU A 138 -7.04 -7.06 1.60
N TYR A 139 -6.64 -7.55 0.42
CA TYR A 139 -6.93 -6.87 -0.84
C TYR A 139 -8.40 -6.96 -1.22
N ASN A 140 -9.11 -8.04 -0.94
CA ASN A 140 -10.57 -8.08 -1.12
C ASN A 140 -11.27 -6.98 -0.33
N ARG A 141 -10.89 -6.81 0.95
CA ARG A 141 -11.41 -5.73 1.78
C ARG A 141 -11.07 -4.36 1.20
N LEU A 142 -9.81 -4.14 0.85
CA LEU A 142 -9.36 -2.87 0.29
C LEU A 142 -10.08 -2.53 -1.03
N PHE A 143 -10.22 -3.48 -1.96
CA PHE A 143 -10.91 -3.26 -3.22
C PHE A 143 -12.40 -3.00 -3.02
N PHE A 144 -13.03 -3.71 -2.10
CA PHE A 144 -14.42 -3.46 -1.73
C PHE A 144 -14.58 -2.01 -1.23
N ASP A 145 -13.77 -1.58 -0.26
CA ASP A 145 -13.86 -0.23 0.30
C ASP A 145 -13.54 0.83 -0.76
N CYS A 146 -12.43 0.70 -1.49
CA CYS A 146 -12.06 1.64 -2.56
C CYS A 146 -13.17 1.76 -3.62
N THR A 147 -13.81 0.66 -4.02
CA THR A 147 -14.80 0.67 -5.10
C THR A 147 -16.19 1.10 -4.62
N LYS A 148 -16.63 0.58 -3.47
CA LYS A 148 -18.03 0.67 -3.02
C LYS A 148 -18.26 1.72 -1.95
N VAL A 149 -17.27 1.98 -1.09
CA VAL A 149 -17.41 2.94 0.02
C VAL A 149 -16.83 4.29 -0.38
N PHE A 150 -15.61 4.28 -0.93
CA PHE A 150 -14.85 5.50 -1.18
C PHE A 150 -14.92 5.97 -2.64
N HIS A 151 -15.46 5.16 -3.54
CA HIS A 151 -15.66 5.49 -4.96
C HIS A 151 -14.38 6.00 -5.65
N CYS A 152 -13.27 5.31 -5.42
CA CYS A 152 -11.97 5.63 -6.01
C CYS A 152 -12.05 5.64 -7.55
N PRO A 153 -11.33 6.54 -8.24
CA PRO A 153 -11.27 6.59 -9.69
C PRO A 153 -10.77 5.28 -10.30
N LYS A 154 -11.21 4.98 -11.53
CA LYS A 154 -10.83 3.75 -12.24
C LYS A 154 -9.32 3.68 -12.47
N GLU A 155 -8.68 4.82 -12.67
CA GLU A 155 -7.23 4.95 -12.89
C GLU A 155 -6.45 4.52 -11.64
N ASP A 156 -6.90 4.93 -10.46
CA ASP A 156 -6.28 4.54 -9.19
C ASP A 156 -6.54 3.07 -8.86
N LEU A 157 -7.74 2.56 -9.15
CA LEU A 157 -8.06 1.13 -9.03
C LEU A 157 -7.20 0.27 -9.95
N ALA A 158 -6.96 0.71 -11.20
CA ALA A 158 -6.08 0.03 -12.14
C ALA A 158 -4.63 -0.05 -11.62
N GLN A 159 -4.12 1.04 -11.05
CA GLN A 159 -2.82 1.05 -10.39
C GLN A 159 -2.80 0.15 -9.15
N LEU A 160 -3.90 0.06 -8.41
CA LEU A 160 -4.04 -0.85 -7.29
C LEU A 160 -4.00 -2.32 -7.72
N HIS A 161 -4.67 -2.69 -8.83
CA HIS A 161 -4.57 -4.04 -9.41
C HIS A 161 -3.11 -4.38 -9.71
N ARG A 162 -2.40 -3.47 -10.36
CA ARG A 162 -0.98 -3.62 -10.66
C ARG A 162 -0.13 -3.80 -9.40
N ALA A 163 -0.41 -3.05 -8.33
CA ALA A 163 0.30 -3.20 -7.05
C ALA A 163 0.08 -4.58 -6.41
N VAL A 164 -1.15 -5.11 -6.44
CA VAL A 164 -1.43 -6.49 -5.98
C VAL A 164 -0.56 -7.49 -6.73
N LEU A 165 -0.49 -7.37 -8.05
CA LEU A 165 0.32 -8.27 -8.87
C LEU A 165 1.81 -8.23 -8.52
N GLN A 166 2.34 -7.05 -8.19
CA GLN A 166 3.71 -6.89 -7.72
C GLN A 166 3.93 -7.56 -6.35
N THR A 167 3.00 -7.34 -5.41
CA THR A 167 3.03 -7.98 -4.09
C THR A 167 3.04 -9.49 -4.25
N ILE A 168 2.05 -10.07 -4.95
CA ILE A 168 1.93 -11.52 -5.13
C ILE A 168 3.13 -12.11 -5.88
N ALA A 169 3.66 -11.42 -6.89
CA ALA A 169 4.89 -11.87 -7.57
C ALA A 169 6.09 -11.93 -6.61
N ALA A 170 6.23 -10.97 -5.70
CA ALA A 170 7.28 -10.98 -4.68
C ALA A 170 7.11 -12.14 -3.68
N GLY A 171 5.88 -12.40 -3.21
CA GLY A 171 5.61 -13.57 -2.36
C GLY A 171 5.86 -14.90 -3.07
N ALA A 172 5.47 -15.01 -4.34
CA ALA A 172 5.77 -16.18 -5.16
C ALA A 172 7.28 -16.40 -5.32
N ARG A 173 8.06 -15.32 -5.50
CA ARG A 173 9.54 -15.39 -5.53
C ARG A 173 10.09 -15.89 -4.20
N ASP A 174 9.64 -15.33 -3.08
CA ASP A 174 10.10 -15.71 -1.75
C ASP A 174 9.82 -17.20 -1.48
N LEU A 175 8.63 -17.68 -1.86
CA LEU A 175 8.27 -19.10 -1.80
C LEU A 175 9.16 -19.99 -2.67
N LEU A 176 9.57 -19.53 -3.87
CA LEU A 176 10.51 -20.29 -4.71
C LEU A 176 11.91 -20.39 -4.10
N LEU A 177 12.38 -19.32 -3.45
CA LEU A 177 13.74 -19.23 -2.92
C LEU A 177 13.87 -19.92 -1.56
N ARG A 178 12.90 -19.68 -0.68
CA ARG A 178 12.99 -19.98 0.76
C ARG A 178 11.92 -20.94 1.25
N GLY A 179 10.95 -21.29 0.39
CA GLY A 179 9.92 -22.27 0.67
C GLY A 179 10.45 -23.60 1.17
N GLU A 180 9.66 -24.26 2.03
CA GLU A 180 10.00 -25.58 2.54
C GLU A 180 9.86 -26.68 1.46
N GLY A 181 10.77 -27.64 1.50
CA GLY A 181 10.76 -28.82 0.65
C GLY A 181 11.39 -28.62 -0.74
N SER A 182 11.19 -29.61 -1.61
CA SER A 182 11.88 -29.63 -2.90
C SER A 182 11.45 -28.46 -3.81
N LEU A 183 12.34 -28.04 -4.70
CA LEU A 183 12.01 -27.03 -5.73
C LEU A 183 10.76 -27.42 -6.55
N ARG A 184 10.53 -28.72 -6.76
CA ARG A 184 9.32 -29.23 -7.42
C ARG A 184 8.06 -28.94 -6.60
N LYS A 185 8.09 -29.13 -5.28
CA LYS A 185 6.99 -28.82 -4.35
C LYS A 185 6.70 -27.32 -4.35
N ARG A 186 7.73 -26.49 -4.18
CA ARG A 186 7.62 -25.02 -4.21
C ARG A 186 7.02 -24.50 -5.52
N ARG A 187 7.51 -24.99 -6.66
CA ARG A 187 6.94 -24.65 -7.98
C ARG A 187 5.47 -25.07 -8.13
N ARG A 188 5.06 -26.19 -7.51
CA ARG A 188 3.65 -26.62 -7.52
C ARG A 188 2.79 -25.67 -6.68
N GLN A 189 3.26 -25.27 -5.49
CA GLN A 189 2.55 -24.31 -4.64
C GLN A 189 2.41 -22.95 -5.34
N VAL A 190 3.50 -22.42 -5.90
CA VAL A 190 3.44 -21.16 -6.67
C VAL A 190 2.48 -21.29 -7.85
N ARG A 191 2.49 -22.40 -8.60
CA ARG A 191 1.50 -22.60 -9.68
C ARG A 191 0.07 -22.62 -9.17
N SER A 192 -0.18 -23.13 -7.97
CA SER A 192 -1.52 -23.11 -7.37
C SER A 192 -1.98 -21.68 -7.15
N VAL A 193 -1.13 -20.86 -6.54
CA VAL A 193 -1.37 -19.41 -6.35
C VAL A 193 -1.57 -18.70 -7.68
N LEU A 194 -0.70 -18.97 -8.66
CA LEU A 194 -0.77 -18.32 -9.96
C LEU A 194 -2.06 -18.66 -10.72
N LYS A 195 -2.61 -19.87 -10.54
CA LYS A 195 -3.85 -20.31 -11.19
C LYS A 195 -5.11 -19.87 -10.45
N ASP A 196 -4.97 -19.26 -9.28
CA ASP A 196 -6.12 -18.90 -8.48
C ASP A 196 -7.04 -17.90 -9.23
N PRO A 197 -8.36 -18.15 -9.31
CA PRO A 197 -9.28 -17.28 -10.04
C PRO A 197 -9.28 -15.83 -9.56
N TRP A 198 -9.07 -15.60 -8.26
CA TRP A 198 -9.01 -14.26 -7.71
C TRP A 198 -7.81 -13.49 -8.29
N LEU A 199 -6.63 -14.11 -8.31
CA LEU A 199 -5.44 -13.51 -8.89
C LEU A 199 -5.61 -13.27 -10.39
N GLN A 200 -6.19 -14.23 -11.11
CA GLN A 200 -6.45 -14.08 -12.54
C GLN A 200 -7.45 -12.95 -12.84
N GLY A 201 -8.41 -12.70 -11.96
CA GLY A 201 -9.28 -11.52 -12.03
C GLY A 201 -8.48 -10.20 -12.00
N HIS A 202 -7.49 -10.09 -11.10
CA HIS A 202 -6.62 -8.91 -11.06
C HIS A 202 -5.72 -8.78 -12.30
N VAL A 203 -5.25 -9.91 -12.85
CA VAL A 203 -4.48 -9.92 -14.12
C VAL A 203 -5.33 -9.41 -15.28
N CYS A 204 -6.56 -9.90 -15.42
CA CYS A 204 -7.48 -9.43 -16.46
C CYS A 204 -7.78 -7.94 -16.29
N ALA A 205 -8.14 -7.49 -15.09
CA ALA A 205 -8.47 -6.09 -14.83
C ALA A 205 -7.31 -5.13 -15.15
N MET A 206 -6.06 -5.50 -14.80
CA MET A 206 -4.88 -4.69 -15.14
C MET A 206 -4.62 -4.65 -16.65
N ARG A 207 -4.85 -5.76 -17.37
CA ARG A 207 -4.68 -5.81 -18.83
C ARG A 207 -5.75 -4.98 -19.53
N GLU A 208 -6.99 -5.06 -19.09
CA GLU A 208 -8.11 -4.24 -19.60
C GLU A 208 -7.86 -2.74 -19.40
N SER A 209 -7.18 -2.36 -18.32
CA SER A 209 -6.79 -0.96 -18.09
C SER A 209 -5.60 -0.50 -18.95
N GLY A 210 -5.05 -1.37 -19.80
CA GLY A 210 -3.87 -1.07 -20.64
C GLY A 210 -2.58 -0.85 -19.84
N LEU A 211 -2.54 -1.21 -18.56
CA LEU A 211 -1.35 -1.02 -17.72
C LEU A 211 -0.39 -2.17 -17.89
N TYR A 212 0.90 -1.84 -17.96
CA TYR A 212 1.97 -2.83 -18.04
C TYR A 212 2.57 -3.16 -16.66
N SER A 213 2.91 -4.43 -16.46
CA SER A 213 3.73 -4.89 -15.33
C SER A 213 4.80 -5.85 -15.84
N PRO A 214 6.08 -5.70 -15.46
CA PRO A 214 7.14 -6.66 -15.81
C PRO A 214 6.89 -8.10 -15.33
N TYR A 215 5.96 -8.27 -14.37
CA TYR A 215 5.57 -9.56 -13.82
C TYR A 215 4.36 -10.18 -14.55
N GLU A 216 3.67 -9.41 -15.40
CA GLU A 216 2.44 -9.82 -16.09
C GLU A 216 2.60 -11.13 -16.87
N PRO A 217 3.67 -11.36 -17.67
CA PRO A 217 3.78 -12.60 -18.43
C PRO A 217 3.84 -13.84 -17.53
N GLY A 218 4.50 -13.75 -16.38
CA GLY A 218 4.60 -14.86 -15.43
C GLY A 218 3.29 -15.13 -14.69
N LEU A 219 2.53 -14.08 -14.38
CA LEU A 219 1.23 -14.17 -13.74
C LEU A 219 0.16 -14.71 -14.71
N PHE A 220 0.12 -14.18 -15.93
CA PHE A 220 -0.82 -14.58 -16.97
C PHE A 220 -0.59 -16.02 -17.44
N LEU A 221 0.66 -16.39 -17.75
CA LEU A 221 0.99 -17.76 -18.17
C LEU A 221 1.11 -18.74 -17.00
N CYS A 222 0.80 -18.29 -15.78
CA CYS A 222 0.91 -19.09 -14.55
C CYS A 222 2.28 -19.78 -14.41
N SER A 223 3.36 -19.08 -14.75
CA SER A 223 4.71 -19.64 -14.90
C SER A 223 5.65 -19.16 -13.79
N PRO A 224 5.98 -20.04 -12.82
CA PRO A 224 6.96 -19.70 -11.78
C PRO A 224 8.35 -19.36 -12.34
N ARG A 225 8.71 -19.93 -13.51
CA ARG A 225 9.99 -19.65 -14.18
C ARG A 225 10.04 -18.21 -14.67
N LEU A 226 8.95 -17.70 -15.23
CA LEU A 226 8.89 -16.32 -15.72
C LEU A 226 8.87 -15.33 -14.55
N ILE A 227 8.17 -15.64 -13.45
CA ILE A 227 8.24 -14.82 -12.22
C ILE A 227 9.70 -14.70 -11.76
N GLN A 228 10.40 -15.82 -11.62
CA GLN A 228 11.80 -15.86 -11.24
C GLN A 228 12.68 -15.03 -12.21
N SER A 229 12.48 -15.22 -13.52
CA SER A 229 13.22 -14.48 -14.55
C SER A 229 13.00 -12.96 -14.50
N SER A 230 11.77 -12.49 -14.22
CA SER A 230 11.48 -11.06 -14.06
C SER A 230 12.26 -10.45 -12.89
N PHE A 231 12.46 -11.20 -11.81
CA PHE A 231 13.28 -10.75 -10.68
C PHE A 231 14.78 -10.81 -10.97
N GLU A 232 15.25 -11.84 -11.67
CA GLU A 232 16.64 -11.90 -12.15
C GLU A 232 16.95 -10.75 -13.10
N GLN A 233 16.00 -10.35 -13.96
CA GLN A 233 16.14 -9.15 -14.80
C GLN A 233 16.24 -7.86 -13.98
N ARG A 234 15.49 -7.75 -12.88
CA ARG A 234 15.60 -6.61 -11.96
C ARG A 234 17.00 -6.49 -11.36
N GLU A 235 17.66 -7.62 -11.09
CA GLU A 235 19.00 -7.67 -10.49
C GLU A 235 20.12 -7.50 -11.53
N THR A 236 19.97 -8.09 -12.71
CA THR A 236 20.99 -8.11 -13.77
C THR A 236 20.90 -6.92 -14.73
N ASN A 237 19.72 -6.35 -14.94
CA ASN A 237 19.49 -5.18 -15.78
C ASN A 237 18.42 -4.24 -15.16
N PRO A 238 18.74 -3.61 -14.02
CA PRO A 238 17.80 -2.76 -13.28
C PRO A 238 17.27 -1.60 -14.12
N SER A 239 18.10 -0.96 -14.93
CA SER A 239 17.70 0.19 -15.77
C SER A 239 16.57 -0.18 -16.73
N ARG A 240 16.70 -1.31 -17.46
CA ARG A 240 15.65 -1.79 -18.36
C ARG A 240 14.39 -2.20 -17.58
N PHE A 241 14.56 -2.89 -16.45
CA PHE A 241 13.45 -3.32 -15.62
C PHE A 241 12.62 -2.13 -15.13
N TYR A 242 13.28 -1.11 -14.57
CA TYR A 242 12.60 0.09 -14.05
C TYR A 242 12.02 0.97 -15.17
N TYR A 243 12.63 0.99 -16.36
CA TYR A 243 12.02 1.61 -17.54
C TYR A 243 10.70 0.92 -17.93
N LEU A 244 10.70 -0.41 -18.04
CA LEU A 244 9.47 -1.16 -18.33
C LEU A 244 8.43 -0.98 -17.22
N GLN A 245 8.88 -0.94 -15.95
CA GLN A 245 8.01 -0.65 -14.82
C GLN A 245 7.39 0.75 -14.91
N SER A 246 8.14 1.77 -15.33
CA SER A 246 7.66 3.15 -15.42
C SER A 246 6.66 3.37 -16.56
N LEU A 247 6.76 2.61 -17.66
CA LEU A 247 5.72 2.60 -18.72
C LEU A 247 4.35 2.22 -18.14
N GLY A 248 4.30 1.27 -17.22
CA GLY A 248 3.08 0.91 -16.49
C GLY A 248 2.63 1.91 -15.43
N GLN A 249 3.44 2.92 -15.12
CA GLN A 249 3.11 4.01 -14.20
C GLN A 249 2.79 5.31 -14.93
N ALA A 250 3.03 5.43 -16.24
CA ALA A 250 2.93 6.69 -16.98
C ALA A 250 1.51 7.31 -17.00
N LEU A 251 0.47 6.57 -16.64
CA LEU A 251 -0.87 7.13 -16.38
C LEU A 251 -0.96 7.90 -15.02
N ARG A 252 0.09 7.90 -14.19
CA ARG A 252 0.15 8.63 -12.90
C ARG A 252 0.36 10.16 -13.04
N CYS A 253 0.60 10.69 -14.23
CA CYS A 253 0.99 12.10 -14.42
C CYS A 253 -0.20 13.09 -14.37
N ARG A 254 -0.91 13.11 -13.24
CA ARG A 254 -1.65 14.27 -12.70
C ARG A 254 -1.61 14.23 -11.16
N ASN A 255 -0.41 14.05 -10.59
CA ASN A 255 -0.22 13.97 -9.14
C ASN A 255 0.21 15.34 -8.56
N PRO A 256 -0.57 15.98 -7.67
CA PRO A 256 -0.13 17.16 -6.93
C PRO A 256 0.98 16.85 -5.89
N PHE A 257 1.17 15.58 -5.49
CA PHE A 257 2.20 15.17 -4.52
C PHE A 257 3.59 14.92 -5.11
N CYS A 258 3.77 15.08 -6.43
CA CYS A 258 5.08 14.90 -7.06
C CYS A 258 5.88 16.22 -7.02
N HIS A 259 6.50 16.52 -5.88
CA HIS A 259 7.69 17.36 -5.94
C HIS A 259 8.72 16.62 -6.81
N ARG A 260 9.07 17.24 -7.95
CA ARG A 260 10.24 16.86 -8.74
C ARG A 260 11.41 16.79 -7.76
N ARG A 261 11.91 15.58 -7.49
CA ARG A 261 13.28 15.44 -7.03
C ARG A 261 14.15 15.93 -8.18
N SER A 262 14.71 17.12 -8.01
CA SER A 262 15.86 17.61 -8.79
C SER A 262 17.03 16.66 -8.62
#